data_AF-A0A520WT62-F1
#
_entry.id   AF-A0A520WT62-F1
#
_cell.length_a   1.000
_cell.length_b   1.000
_cell.length_c   1.000
_cell.angle_alpha   90.00
_cell.angle_beta   90.00
_cell.angle_gamma   90.00
#
_symmetry.space_group_name_H-M   'P 1'
#
loop_
_entity.id
_entity.type
_entity.pdbx_description
1 polymer ?
#
loop_
_entity_poly.entity_id
_entity_poly.type
_entity_poly.pdbx_seq_one_letter_code
_entity_poly.pdbx_strand_id
1 'polypeptide(L)'
;MILVDTPIWPWRGGLWGHMVSDVSFHELHQFAQQLGKRRIGFQADHYDIDQVDYQRAVEMGATTIDSRELVRRLRDSGLRRRTKGPQWEIAYQSKDTQSFDSLIEIVQNAVSSEADCLRLLNVLRSANSNPEVRDALIVQRAGASALVLEFDEGPELDTAGLDLFVENKSQDTAVFELIIGNC
;
A
#
# COMPACT_ATOMS: atom_id res chain seq x y z
N MET A 1 -15.93 3.10 -12.20
CA MET A 1 -16.62 3.68 -11.04
C MET A 1 -16.15 2.95 -9.78
N ILE A 2 -16.05 3.67 -8.67
CA ILE A 2 -15.68 3.08 -7.38
C ILE A 2 -16.93 2.53 -6.69
N LEU A 3 -16.85 1.26 -6.30
CA LEU A 3 -17.94 0.51 -5.68
C LEU A 3 -17.48 -0.01 -4.31
N VAL A 4 -18.35 0.12 -3.31
CA VAL A 4 -18.12 -0.41 -1.96
C VAL A 4 -19.29 -1.26 -1.51
N ASP A 5 -19.03 -2.35 -0.79
CA ASP A 5 -20.08 -3.08 -0.08
C ASP A 5 -20.17 -2.69 1.40
N THR A 6 -21.33 -2.90 2.00
CA THR A 6 -21.52 -2.65 3.44
C THR A 6 -20.62 -3.59 4.25
N PRO A 7 -19.80 -3.07 5.18
CA PRO A 7 -18.96 -3.91 6.03
C PRO A 7 -19.81 -4.84 6.91
N ILE A 8 -19.73 -6.14 6.64
CA ILE A 8 -20.47 -7.18 7.37
C ILE A 8 -19.58 -8.34 7.83
N TRP A 9 -18.32 -8.39 7.37
CA TRP A 9 -17.40 -9.49 7.65
C TRP A 9 -16.65 -9.25 8.96
N PRO A 10 -16.84 -10.07 10.01
CA PRO A 10 -16.18 -9.87 11.28
C PRO A 10 -14.71 -10.32 11.22
N TRP A 11 -13.78 -9.40 11.47
CA TRP A 11 -12.35 -9.70 11.55
C TRP A 11 -11.61 -8.70 12.45
N ARG A 12 -10.71 -9.21 13.30
CA ARG A 12 -9.90 -8.43 14.28
C ARG A 12 -10.69 -7.40 15.10
N GLY A 13 -11.92 -7.75 15.50
CA GLY A 13 -12.77 -6.89 16.33
C GLY A 13 -13.52 -5.79 15.57
N GLY A 14 -13.45 -5.77 14.23
CA GLY A 14 -14.19 -4.85 13.38
C GLY A 14 -15.01 -5.56 12.31
N LEU A 15 -15.84 -4.79 11.60
CA LEU A 15 -16.56 -5.22 10.41
C LEU A 15 -15.84 -4.71 9.17
N TRP A 16 -15.71 -5.58 8.18
CA TRP A 16 -14.98 -5.32 6.95
C TRP A 16 -15.87 -5.50 5.73
N GLY A 17 -15.61 -4.66 4.74
CA GLY A 17 -16.15 -4.72 3.39
C GLY A 17 -15.03 -4.57 2.37
N HIS A 18 -15.41 -4.38 1.12
CA HIS A 18 -14.53 -4.37 -0.03
C HIS A 18 -14.79 -3.11 -0.85
N MET A 19 -13.70 -2.58 -1.39
CA MET A 19 -13.70 -1.48 -2.34
C MET A 19 -13.08 -1.93 -3.66
N VAL A 20 -13.79 -1.71 -4.76
CA VAL A 20 -13.38 -2.13 -6.10
C VAL A 20 -13.64 -1.05 -7.14
N SER A 21 -13.10 -1.26 -8.34
CA SER A 21 -13.48 -0.54 -9.55
C SER A 21 -14.07 -1.52 -10.57
N ASP A 22 -15.10 -1.09 -11.29
CA ASP A 22 -15.62 -1.76 -12.48
C ASP A 22 -15.10 -1.17 -13.80
N VAL A 23 -14.10 -0.27 -13.75
CA VAL A 23 -13.51 0.40 -14.93
C VAL A 23 -12.02 0.12 -15.04
N SER A 24 -11.23 0.39 -14.01
CA SER A 24 -9.79 0.12 -14.04
C SER A 24 -9.17 0.08 -12.64
N PHE A 25 -8.06 -0.66 -12.50
CA PHE A 25 -7.28 -0.58 -11.26
C PHE A 25 -6.65 0.80 -11.06
N HIS A 26 -6.35 1.55 -12.12
CA HIS A 26 -5.77 2.88 -12.00
C HIS A 26 -6.65 3.82 -11.16
N GLU A 27 -7.94 3.93 -11.49
CA GLU A 27 -8.86 4.77 -10.70
C GLU A 27 -9.06 4.22 -9.28
N LEU A 28 -9.03 2.89 -9.10
CA LEU A 28 -9.13 2.26 -7.78
C LEU A 28 -7.95 2.65 -6.89
N HIS A 29 -6.73 2.61 -7.43
CA HIS A 29 -5.53 2.97 -6.68
C HIS A 29 -5.47 4.45 -6.34
N GLN A 30 -5.88 5.32 -7.28
CA GLN A 30 -5.98 6.76 -7.01
C GLN A 30 -6.99 7.05 -5.90
N PHE A 31 -8.16 6.41 -5.95
CA PHE A 31 -9.18 6.56 -4.91
C PHE A 31 -8.70 6.02 -3.56
N ALA A 32 -8.07 4.84 -3.57
CA ALA A 32 -7.51 4.21 -2.37
C ALA A 32 -6.43 5.07 -1.71
N GLN A 33 -5.54 5.68 -2.50
CA GLN A 33 -4.51 6.59 -2.01
C GLN A 33 -5.14 7.82 -1.33
N GLN A 34 -6.16 8.43 -1.94
CA GLN A 34 -6.89 9.55 -1.35
C GLN A 34 -7.62 9.17 -0.05
N LEU A 35 -8.12 7.94 0.03
CA LEU A 35 -8.75 7.40 1.24
C LEU A 35 -7.73 7.15 2.37
N GLY A 36 -6.43 7.07 2.05
CA GLY A 36 -5.34 6.76 2.97
C GLY A 36 -4.95 5.28 3.00
N LYS A 37 -5.44 4.47 2.05
CA LYS A 37 -5.07 3.07 1.91
C LYS A 37 -3.70 2.97 1.25
N ARG A 38 -2.86 2.10 1.83
CA ARG A 38 -1.54 1.77 1.29
C ARG A 38 -1.66 0.86 0.09
N ARG A 39 -0.79 1.03 -0.92
CA ARG A 39 -0.70 0.16 -2.09
C ARG A 39 -0.46 -1.30 -1.73
N ILE A 40 0.34 -1.58 -0.70
CA ILE A 40 0.56 -2.95 -0.22
C ILE A 40 -0.73 -3.63 0.33
N GLY A 41 -1.78 -2.85 0.62
CA GLY A 41 -3.10 -3.35 1.04
C GLY A 41 -3.98 -3.84 -0.11
N PHE A 42 -3.56 -3.69 -1.38
CA PHE A 42 -4.32 -4.16 -2.53
C PHE A 42 -4.25 -5.70 -2.64
N GLN A 43 -5.43 -6.32 -2.74
CA GLN A 43 -5.58 -7.77 -2.82
C GLN A 43 -5.97 -8.23 -4.23
N ALA A 44 -5.10 -7.93 -5.19
CA ALA A 44 -5.17 -8.30 -6.61
C ALA A 44 -6.32 -7.67 -7.43
N ASP A 45 -7.48 -7.40 -6.83
CA ASP A 45 -8.59 -6.71 -7.50
C ASP A 45 -9.45 -5.81 -6.59
N HIS A 46 -9.15 -5.76 -5.30
CA HIS A 46 -9.90 -4.97 -4.32
C HIS A 46 -9.01 -4.47 -3.19
N TYR A 47 -9.54 -3.54 -2.41
CA TYR A 47 -9.06 -3.20 -1.08
C TYR A 47 -10.08 -3.60 -0.03
N ASP A 48 -9.60 -4.14 1.09
CA ASP A 48 -10.44 -4.32 2.28
C ASP A 48 -10.54 -2.99 3.04
N ILE A 49 -11.76 -2.62 3.40
CA ILE A 49 -12.10 -1.38 4.11
C ILE A 49 -12.91 -1.70 5.36
N ASP A 50 -12.60 -1.02 6.46
CA ASP A 50 -13.40 -1.13 7.67
C ASP A 50 -14.61 -0.18 7.62
N GLN A 51 -15.37 -0.10 8.72
CA GLN A 51 -16.54 0.76 8.80
C GLN A 51 -16.24 2.26 8.66
N VAL A 52 -15.07 2.71 9.14
CA VAL A 52 -14.65 4.11 9.07
C VAL A 52 -14.22 4.45 7.65
N ASP A 53 -13.39 3.60 7.05
CA ASP A 53 -12.97 3.71 5.64
C ASP A 53 -14.19 3.68 4.70
N TYR A 54 -15.16 2.80 4.97
CA TYR A 54 -16.40 2.73 4.20
C TYR A 54 -17.18 4.04 4.21
N GLN A 55 -17.39 4.63 5.39
CA GLN A 55 -18.11 5.91 5.50
C GLN A 55 -17.39 7.01 4.72
N ARG A 56 -16.07 7.12 4.89
CA ARG A 56 -15.24 8.10 4.17
C ARG A 56 -15.25 7.86 2.66
N ALA A 57 -15.20 6.60 2.21
CA ALA A 57 -15.28 6.27 0.79
C ALA A 57 -16.62 6.72 0.18
N VAL A 58 -17.74 6.52 0.89
CA VAL A 58 -19.05 7.01 0.45
C VAL A 58 -19.09 8.53 0.39
N GLU A 59 -18.54 9.22 1.41
CA GLU A 59 -18.42 10.69 1.43
C GLU A 59 -17.57 11.22 0.26
N MET A 60 -16.54 10.47 -0.15
CA MET A 60 -15.70 10.76 -1.32
C MET A 60 -16.36 10.39 -2.66
N GLY A 61 -17.57 9.85 -2.66
CA GLY A 61 -18.36 9.55 -3.87
C GLY A 61 -18.32 8.10 -4.35
N ALA A 62 -17.84 7.15 -3.54
CA ALA A 62 -17.99 5.73 -3.84
C ALA A 62 -19.47 5.31 -3.79
N THR A 63 -19.88 4.42 -4.70
CA THR A 63 -21.26 3.91 -4.73
C THR A 63 -21.39 2.69 -3.84
N THR A 64 -22.28 2.75 -2.85
CA THR A 64 -22.66 1.59 -2.05
C THR A 64 -23.51 0.62 -2.86
N ILE A 65 -23.13 -0.65 -2.86
CA ILE A 65 -23.87 -1.77 -3.43
C ILE A 65 -23.82 -2.99 -2.51
N ASP A 66 -24.61 -4.02 -2.78
CA ASP A 66 -24.47 -5.29 -2.07
C ASP A 66 -23.25 -6.09 -2.58
N SER A 67 -22.71 -6.99 -1.74
CA SER A 67 -21.51 -7.77 -2.07
C SER A 67 -21.69 -8.67 -3.30
N ARG A 68 -22.92 -9.13 -3.61
CA ARG A 68 -23.15 -10.01 -4.77
C ARG A 68 -23.10 -9.20 -6.06
N GLU A 69 -23.72 -8.02 -6.06
CA GLU A 69 -23.65 -7.06 -7.15
C GLU A 69 -22.21 -6.59 -7.36
N LEU A 70 -21.45 -6.35 -6.29
CA LEU A 70 -20.04 -5.97 -6.37
C LEU A 70 -19.22 -7.03 -7.11
N VAL A 71 -19.34 -8.29 -6.70
CA VAL A 71 -18.65 -9.40 -7.37
C VAL A 71 -19.11 -9.57 -8.82
N ARG A 72 -20.40 -9.34 -9.12
CA ARG A 72 -20.92 -9.41 -10.49
C ARG A 72 -20.32 -8.32 -11.37
N ARG A 73 -20.36 -7.06 -10.92
CA ARG A 73 -19.74 -5.90 -11.60
C ARG A 73 -18.26 -6.11 -11.87
N LEU A 74 -17.52 -6.59 -10.87
CA LEU A 74 -16.09 -6.86 -10.99
C LEU A 74 -15.77 -8.00 -11.96
N ARG A 75 -16.67 -8.98 -12.10
CA ARG A 75 -16.55 -10.04 -13.10
C ARG A 75 -16.85 -9.52 -14.50
N ASP A 76 -17.92 -8.76 -14.64
CA ASP A 76 -18.39 -8.22 -15.93
C ASP A 76 -17.39 -7.20 -16.50
N SER A 77 -16.63 -6.50 -15.65
CA SER A 77 -15.53 -5.62 -16.06
C SER A 77 -14.27 -6.35 -16.53
N GLY A 78 -14.16 -7.67 -16.30
CA GLY A 78 -12.94 -8.45 -16.58
C GLY A 78 -11.78 -8.23 -15.60
N LEU A 79 -11.99 -7.44 -14.55
CA LEU A 79 -10.95 -7.11 -13.56
C LEU A 79 -10.79 -8.19 -12.48
N ARG A 80 -11.78 -9.07 -12.25
CA ARG A 80 -11.70 -10.12 -11.22
C ARG A 80 -10.44 -10.99 -11.35
N ARG A 81 -9.68 -11.12 -10.26
CA ARG A 81 -8.49 -11.99 -10.12
C ARG A 81 -8.74 -13.11 -9.12
N ARG A 82 -9.00 -14.33 -9.61
CA ARG A 82 -9.41 -15.47 -8.77
C ARG A 82 -8.31 -16.03 -7.86
N THR A 83 -7.05 -15.85 -8.23
CA THR A 83 -5.91 -16.31 -7.44
C THR A 83 -5.58 -15.31 -6.35
N LYS A 84 -5.62 -15.75 -5.09
CA LYS A 84 -5.00 -15.01 -4.00
C LYS A 84 -3.49 -15.00 -4.27
N GLY A 85 -2.93 -13.82 -4.51
CA GLY A 85 -1.47 -13.66 -4.56
C GLY A 85 -0.84 -14.09 -3.24
N PRO A 86 0.48 -14.31 -3.21
CA PRO A 86 1.17 -14.58 -1.95
C PRO A 86 0.92 -13.41 -0.98
N GLN A 87 0.71 -13.75 0.29
CA GLN A 87 0.52 -12.75 1.34
C GLN A 87 1.83 -12.03 1.61
N TRP A 88 1.75 -10.77 2.04
CA TRP A 88 2.88 -10.03 2.56
C TRP A 88 3.31 -10.61 3.91
N GLU A 89 4.58 -10.98 4.02
CA GLU A 89 5.25 -11.32 5.27
C GLU A 89 5.98 -10.08 5.78
N ILE A 90 5.86 -9.81 7.09
CA ILE A 90 6.57 -8.70 7.73
C ILE A 90 8.01 -9.15 7.99
N ALA A 91 8.96 -8.57 7.27
CA ALA A 91 10.39 -8.80 7.51
C ALA A 91 10.92 -7.87 8.61
N TYR A 92 10.38 -6.65 8.71
CA TYR A 92 10.72 -5.70 9.75
C TYR A 92 9.56 -4.73 10.01
N GLN A 93 9.39 -4.35 11.27
CA GLN A 93 8.52 -3.24 11.68
C GLN A 93 9.22 -2.47 12.80
N SER A 94 9.37 -1.16 12.63
CA SER A 94 9.91 -0.28 13.65
C SER A 94 9.05 -0.30 14.90
N LYS A 95 9.69 -0.05 16.04
CA LYS A 95 9.00 0.22 17.32
C LYS A 95 9.11 1.68 17.75
N ASP A 96 10.15 2.34 17.27
CA ASP A 96 10.55 3.69 17.63
C ASP A 96 11.09 4.38 16.38
N THR A 97 11.21 5.70 16.43
CA THR A 97 11.88 6.52 15.41
C THR A 97 13.35 6.11 15.29
N GLN A 98 13.88 6.19 14.07
CA GLN A 98 15.22 5.73 13.73
C GLN A 98 15.88 6.63 12.69
N SER A 99 17.21 6.73 12.77
CA SER A 99 17.97 7.50 11.79
C SER A 99 17.89 6.88 10.40
N PHE A 100 18.07 7.71 9.37
CA PHE A 100 18.12 7.25 7.99
C PHE A 100 19.26 6.24 7.72
N ASP A 101 20.41 6.41 8.37
CA ASP A 101 21.53 5.46 8.25
C ASP A 101 21.18 4.11 8.87
N SER A 102 20.49 4.09 10.02
CA SER A 102 19.97 2.86 10.62
C SER A 102 18.95 2.18 9.70
N LEU A 103 18.10 2.94 9.01
CA LEU A 103 17.17 2.37 8.02
C LEU A 103 17.93 1.65 6.90
N ILE A 104 19.01 2.22 6.38
CA ILE A 104 19.84 1.59 5.33
C ILE A 104 20.38 0.23 5.82
N GLU A 105 20.90 0.16 7.04
CA GLU A 105 21.39 -1.11 7.63
C GLU A 105 20.25 -2.12 7.83
N ILE A 106 19.08 -1.67 8.28
CA ILE A 106 17.90 -2.52 8.47
C ILE A 106 17.47 -3.13 7.12
N VAL A 107 17.37 -2.32 6.07
CA VAL A 107 16.97 -2.78 4.72
C VAL A 107 17.96 -3.82 4.20
N GLN A 108 19.27 -3.57 4.39
CA GLN A 108 20.32 -4.49 3.98
C GLN A 108 20.18 -5.88 4.62
N ASN A 109 19.71 -5.96 5.87
CA ASN A 109 19.59 -7.19 6.64
C ASN A 109 18.20 -7.85 6.53
N ALA A 110 17.13 -7.08 6.33
CA ALA A 110 15.76 -7.58 6.34
C ALA A 110 15.27 -8.04 4.96
N VAL A 111 15.79 -7.47 3.87
CA VAL A 111 15.32 -7.79 2.51
C VAL A 111 16.03 -9.04 1.99
N SER A 112 15.29 -10.15 1.91
CA SER A 112 15.83 -11.46 1.53
C SER A 112 16.33 -11.57 0.08
N SER A 113 15.75 -10.83 -0.86
CA SER A 113 16.18 -10.81 -2.26
C SER A 113 17.34 -9.83 -2.43
N GLU A 114 18.53 -10.32 -2.78
CA GLU A 114 19.71 -9.48 -3.00
C GLU A 114 19.47 -8.42 -4.09
N ALA A 115 18.79 -8.79 -5.18
CA ALA A 115 18.47 -7.88 -6.27
C ALA A 115 17.50 -6.76 -5.82
N ASP A 116 16.47 -7.10 -5.06
CA ASP A 116 15.51 -6.11 -4.54
C ASP A 116 16.19 -5.21 -3.52
N CYS A 117 17.00 -5.79 -2.63
CA CYS A 117 17.76 -5.08 -1.61
C CYS A 117 18.66 -4.03 -2.25
N LEU A 118 19.45 -4.39 -3.26
CA LEU A 118 20.31 -3.45 -3.98
C LEU A 118 19.51 -2.31 -4.62
N ARG A 119 18.38 -2.60 -5.29
CA ARG A 119 17.52 -1.58 -5.90
C ARG A 119 16.97 -0.61 -4.85
N LEU A 120 16.47 -1.12 -3.73
CA LEU A 120 15.93 -0.31 -2.63
C LEU A 120 17.02 0.56 -1.98
N LEU A 121 18.19 -0.02 -1.71
CA LEU A 121 19.32 0.71 -1.14
C LEU A 121 19.83 1.81 -2.07
N ASN A 122 19.85 1.58 -3.39
CA ASN A 122 20.23 2.62 -4.36
C ASN A 122 19.27 3.81 -4.31
N VAL A 123 17.96 3.56 -4.22
CA VAL A 123 16.95 4.60 -4.08
C VAL A 123 17.15 5.36 -2.76
N LEU A 124 17.26 4.67 -1.63
CA LEU A 124 17.48 5.32 -0.33
C LEU A 124 18.77 6.15 -0.31
N ARG A 125 19.87 5.63 -0.86
CA ARG A 125 21.16 6.35 -0.91
C ARG A 125 21.17 7.53 -1.89
N SER A 126 20.17 7.64 -2.76
CA SER A 126 20.00 8.82 -3.63
C SER A 126 19.36 10.01 -2.91
N ALA A 127 18.89 9.81 -1.67
CA ALA A 127 18.24 10.84 -0.88
C ALA A 127 19.07 12.12 -0.80
N ASN A 128 18.42 13.25 -1.03
CA ASN A 128 19.06 14.57 -0.94
C ASN A 128 19.34 15.01 0.52
N SER A 129 18.80 14.28 1.49
CA SER A 129 18.91 14.53 2.93
C SER A 129 18.67 13.23 3.71
N ASN A 130 19.05 13.20 4.99
CA ASN A 130 18.91 12.04 5.88
C ASN A 130 17.96 12.37 7.05
N PRO A 131 16.63 12.49 6.81
CA PRO A 131 15.68 12.77 7.87
C PRO A 131 15.49 11.58 8.81
N GLU A 132 15.02 11.86 10.03
CA GLU A 132 14.53 10.80 10.92
C GLU A 132 13.34 10.08 10.30
N VAL A 133 13.33 8.76 10.42
CA VAL A 133 12.26 7.89 9.93
C VAL A 133 11.35 7.59 11.11
N ARG A 134 10.15 8.17 11.14
CA ARG A 134 9.18 8.00 12.23
C ARG A 134 8.74 6.55 12.37
N ASP A 135 8.38 5.94 11.24
CA ASP A 135 7.97 4.55 11.15
C ASP A 135 8.53 3.90 9.88
N ALA A 136 8.90 2.63 9.98
CA ALA A 136 9.28 1.80 8.85
C ALA A 136 8.66 0.41 8.95
N LEU A 137 8.04 -0.01 7.86
CA LEU A 137 7.54 -1.36 7.64
C LEU A 137 8.21 -1.92 6.39
N ILE A 138 8.84 -3.08 6.52
CA ILE A 138 9.39 -3.85 5.40
C ILE A 138 8.58 -5.12 5.27
N VAL A 139 8.00 -5.31 4.09
CA VAL A 139 7.21 -6.51 3.76
C VAL A 139 7.72 -7.18 2.50
N GLN A 140 7.62 -8.50 2.46
CA GLN A 140 8.08 -9.31 1.34
C GLN A 140 7.08 -10.40 0.98
N ARG A 141 7.13 -10.85 -0.27
CA ARG A 141 6.43 -12.04 -0.76
C ARG A 141 7.18 -12.59 -1.96
N ALA A 142 6.79 -13.76 -2.46
CA ALA A 142 7.40 -14.34 -3.64
C ALA A 142 7.38 -13.35 -4.83
N GLY A 143 8.56 -12.87 -5.24
CA GLY A 143 8.75 -11.95 -6.36
C GLY A 143 8.44 -10.48 -6.09
N ALA A 144 8.28 -10.05 -4.83
CA ALA A 144 8.08 -8.64 -4.50
C ALA A 144 8.59 -8.26 -3.10
N SER A 145 9.08 -7.03 -2.97
CA SER A 145 9.51 -6.40 -1.71
C SER A 145 8.97 -4.97 -1.65
N ALA A 146 8.56 -4.52 -0.47
CA ALA A 146 8.11 -3.14 -0.28
C ALA A 146 8.58 -2.55 1.05
N LEU A 147 8.86 -1.25 1.04
CA LEU A 147 9.04 -0.43 2.23
C LEU A 147 7.86 0.53 2.32
N VAL A 148 7.34 0.71 3.53
CA VAL A 148 6.47 1.83 3.88
C VAL A 148 7.18 2.64 4.94
N LEU A 149 7.51 3.88 4.61
CA LEU A 149 8.31 4.78 5.44
C LEU A 149 7.49 6.02 5.76
N GLU A 150 7.52 6.45 7.01
CA GLU A 150 6.88 7.70 7.45
C GLU A 150 7.93 8.69 7.94
N PHE A 151 7.75 9.95 7.55
CA PHE A 151 8.61 11.07 7.88
C PHE A 151 7.77 12.27 8.32
N ASP A 152 8.35 13.21 9.06
CA ASP A 152 7.83 14.58 9.20
C ASP A 152 7.84 15.27 7.83
N GLU A 153 9.02 15.27 7.21
CA GLU A 153 9.29 15.78 5.87
C GLU A 153 10.15 14.73 5.14
N GLY A 154 9.62 14.19 4.04
CA GLY A 154 10.30 13.15 3.27
C GLY A 154 11.40 13.73 2.38
N PRO A 155 12.52 13.01 2.18
CA PRO A 155 13.59 13.46 1.29
C PRO A 155 13.18 13.32 -0.19
N GLU A 156 13.88 14.02 -1.09
CA GLU A 156 13.74 13.72 -2.53
C GLU A 156 14.57 12.48 -2.87
N LEU A 157 13.98 11.56 -3.64
CA LEU A 157 14.58 10.28 -4.04
C LEU A 157 14.63 10.15 -5.57
N ASP A 158 15.69 9.55 -6.11
CA ASP A 158 15.68 8.98 -7.45
C ASP A 158 14.97 7.61 -7.42
N THR A 159 13.72 7.61 -7.88
CA THR A 159 12.84 6.43 -7.83
C THR A 159 12.92 5.56 -9.09
N ALA A 160 13.84 5.82 -10.03
CA ALA A 160 13.92 5.08 -11.29
C ALA A 160 14.16 3.58 -11.11
N GLY A 161 14.75 3.18 -9.97
CA GLY A 161 14.98 1.79 -9.61
C GLY A 161 13.75 1.04 -9.08
N LEU A 162 12.61 1.70 -8.86
CA LEU A 162 11.39 1.10 -8.32
C LEU A 162 10.42 0.70 -9.43
N ASP A 163 9.61 -0.32 -9.17
CA ASP A 163 8.49 -0.67 -10.05
C ASP A 163 7.26 0.21 -9.74
N LEU A 164 7.14 0.67 -8.50
CA LEU A 164 6.17 1.68 -8.10
C LEU A 164 6.69 2.50 -6.90
N PHE A 165 6.50 3.80 -6.98
CA PHE A 165 6.65 4.73 -5.87
C PHE A 165 5.30 5.41 -5.62
N VAL A 166 4.85 5.38 -4.37
CA VAL A 166 3.66 6.13 -3.93
C VAL A 166 4.08 7.08 -2.83
N GLU A 167 3.75 8.34 -2.99
CA GLU A 167 3.94 9.37 -1.97
C GLU A 167 2.56 9.89 -1.52
N ASN A 168 2.35 9.93 -0.22
CA ASN A 168 1.19 10.59 0.37
C ASN A 168 1.67 11.65 1.36
N LYS A 169 1.42 12.92 1.04
CA LYS A 169 1.82 14.08 1.84
C LYS A 169 0.59 14.65 2.55
N SER A 170 0.67 14.75 3.87
CA SER A 170 -0.22 15.55 4.70
C SER A 170 0.49 16.86 5.11
N GLN A 171 -0.13 17.68 5.97
CA GLN A 171 0.51 18.91 6.45
C GLN A 171 1.75 18.63 7.31
N ASP A 172 1.75 17.52 8.06
CA ASP A 172 2.75 17.25 9.10
C ASP A 172 3.52 15.93 8.88
N THR A 173 3.18 15.18 7.83
CA THR A 173 3.80 13.88 7.52
C THR A 173 3.89 13.60 6.04
N ALA A 174 4.92 12.83 5.66
CA ALA A 174 5.05 12.20 4.36
C ALA A 174 5.17 10.69 4.51
N VAL A 175 4.33 9.94 3.81
CA VAL A 175 4.37 8.47 3.76
C VAL A 175 4.83 8.03 2.37
N PHE A 176 5.93 7.29 2.32
CA PHE A 176 6.51 6.75 1.10
C PHE A 176 6.28 5.24 1.03
N GLU A 177 5.74 4.75 -0.08
CA GLU A 177 5.74 3.33 -0.42
C GLU A 177 6.71 3.09 -1.59
N LEU A 178 7.82 2.39 -1.30
CA LEU A 178 8.81 1.99 -2.30
C LEU A 178 8.57 0.52 -2.62
N ILE A 179 8.18 0.19 -3.84
CA ILE A 179 7.76 -1.17 -4.18
C ILE A 179 8.54 -1.72 -5.38
N ILE A 180 9.02 -2.95 -5.21
CA ILE A 180 9.60 -3.80 -6.24
C ILE A 180 8.69 -5.00 -6.42
N GLY A 181 8.42 -5.35 -7.67
CA GLY A 181 7.47 -6.36 -8.07
C GLY A 181 6.05 -5.81 -8.21
N ASN A 182 5.18 -6.64 -8.80
CA ASN A 182 3.79 -6.25 -9.04
C ASN A 182 3.02 -6.22 -7.72
N CYS A 183 2.35 -5.09 -7.47
CA CYS A 183 1.42 -4.86 -6.38
C CYS A 183 0.03 -4.53 -6.92
#